data_AF-A0A3N3ZWD4-F1
#
_entry.id   AF-A0A3N3ZWD4-F1
#
_cell.length_a   1.000
_cell.length_b   1.000
_cell.length_c   1.000
_cell.angle_alpha   90.00
_cell.angle_beta   90.00
_cell.angle_gamma   90.00
#
_symmetry.space_group_name_H-M   'P 1'
#
loop_
_entity.id
_entity.type
_entity.pdbx_description
1 polymer ?
#
loop_
_entity_poly.entity_id
_entity_poly.type
_entity_poly.pdbx_seq_one_letter_code
_entity_poly.pdbx_strand_id
1 'polypeptide(L)'
;MFHHEAGYPIAVTSKDDEGVRAGIRWCFDRMEWGDRLSVWTHLKGNLANSPLLAQLVAQSADVDHVTARGGAFIRGRGPALMAWADPNDIAKFAGRNGNSITALCVVSWNERKLRPWVSAAGPELLGDTDAWRTTTPPLDVLGHDVGYRRLVGGSPSSALWRR
;
A
#
# COMPACT_ATOMS: atom_id res chain seq x y z
N MET A 1 -1.74 16.88 4.67
CA MET A 1 -3.17 16.92 5.03
C MET A 1 -3.91 16.09 3.99
N PHE A 2 -4.32 14.87 4.35
CA PHE A 2 -5.03 13.95 3.45
C PHE A 2 -6.53 14.06 3.76
N HIS A 3 -7.17 15.10 3.24
CA HIS A 3 -8.63 15.19 3.25
C HIS A 3 -9.09 15.53 1.84
N HIS A 4 -9.10 14.50 1.02
CA HIS A 4 -10.05 14.37 -0.05
C HIS A 4 -10.68 13.01 0.20
N GLU A 5 -11.91 12.97 0.73
CA GLU A 5 -12.73 11.77 0.59
C GLU A 5 -12.84 11.57 -0.92
N ALA A 6 -12.07 10.63 -1.45
CA ALA A 6 -12.16 10.29 -2.84
C ALA A 6 -13.62 9.89 -3.09
N GLY A 7 -14.32 10.59 -3.98
CA GLY A 7 -15.69 10.24 -4.38
C GLY A 7 -15.76 8.94 -5.19
N TYR A 8 -14.70 8.14 -5.16
CA TYR A 8 -14.52 6.90 -5.89
C TYR A 8 -13.88 5.83 -4.97
N PRO A 9 -14.12 4.53 -5.24
CA PRO A 9 -13.49 3.45 -4.50
C PRO A 9 -11.95 3.52 -4.58
N ILE A 10 -11.30 3.22 -3.45
CA ILE A 10 -9.85 3.15 -3.36
C ILE A 10 -9.41 1.80 -2.77
N ALA A 11 -8.30 1.27 -3.27
CA ALA A 11 -7.73 0.00 -2.81
C ALA A 11 -6.20 0.06 -2.69
N VAL A 12 -5.64 -0.83 -1.90
CA VAL A 12 -4.19 -1.03 -1.76
C VAL A 12 -3.86 -2.51 -1.78
N THR A 13 -2.71 -2.83 -2.37
CA THR A 13 -2.24 -4.20 -2.52
C THR A 13 -0.72 -4.29 -2.32
N SER A 14 -0.20 -5.49 -2.12
CA SER A 14 1.23 -5.78 -1.98
C SER A 14 1.96 -5.74 -3.33
N LYS A 15 3.30 -5.59 -3.30
CA LYS A 15 4.15 -5.50 -4.51
C LYS A 15 4.41 -6.83 -5.22
N ASP A 16 4.16 -7.95 -4.55
CA ASP A 16 4.37 -9.26 -5.15
C ASP A 16 3.37 -9.53 -6.28
N ASP A 17 3.61 -10.60 -7.04
CA ASP A 17 2.82 -10.94 -8.21
C ASP A 17 1.33 -11.19 -7.88
N GLU A 18 1.03 -11.72 -6.69
CA GLU A 18 -0.36 -11.93 -6.26
C GLU A 18 -1.04 -10.58 -5.99
N GLY A 19 -0.36 -9.69 -5.27
CA GLY A 19 -0.83 -8.34 -5.01
C GLY A 19 -1.05 -7.54 -6.30
N VAL A 20 -0.11 -7.61 -7.24
CA VAL A 20 -0.24 -6.96 -8.56
C VAL A 20 -1.43 -7.53 -9.34
N ARG A 21 -1.62 -8.85 -9.38
CA ARG A 21 -2.79 -9.48 -10.04
C ARG A 21 -4.10 -9.06 -9.38
N ALA A 22 -4.14 -9.02 -8.06
CA ALA A 22 -5.32 -8.60 -7.31
C ALA A 22 -5.69 -7.15 -7.64
N GLY A 23 -4.70 -6.25 -7.70
CA GLY A 23 -4.93 -4.86 -8.09
C GLY A 23 -5.41 -4.71 -9.54
N ILE A 24 -4.81 -5.45 -10.48
CA ILE A 24 -5.24 -5.46 -11.88
C ILE A 24 -6.70 -5.92 -11.99
N ARG A 25 -7.04 -7.06 -11.38
CA ARG A 25 -8.39 -7.61 -11.38
C ARG A 25 -9.40 -6.63 -10.77
N TRP A 26 -9.07 -6.06 -9.62
CA TRP A 26 -9.92 -5.10 -8.93
C TRP A 26 -10.24 -3.87 -9.78
N CYS A 27 -9.28 -3.39 -10.57
CA CYS A 27 -9.49 -2.32 -11.54
C CYS A 27 -10.42 -2.76 -12.68
N PHE A 28 -10.18 -3.93 -13.29
CA PHE A 28 -11.03 -4.44 -14.38
C PHE A 28 -12.47 -4.68 -13.96
N ASP A 29 -12.70 -5.20 -12.76
CA ASP A 29 -14.05 -5.44 -12.20
C ASP A 29 -14.85 -4.13 -12.02
N ARG A 30 -14.19 -2.96 -12.12
CA ARG A 30 -14.77 -1.62 -11.99
C ARG A 30 -14.72 -0.81 -13.30
N MET A 31 -14.28 -1.41 -14.40
CA MET A 31 -14.33 -0.76 -15.70
C MET A 31 -15.76 -0.75 -16.24
N GLU A 32 -16.21 0.41 -16.70
CA GLU A 32 -17.42 0.54 -17.50
C GLU A 32 -17.08 0.53 -19.00
N TRP A 33 -18.11 0.40 -19.85
CA TRP A 33 -17.92 0.45 -21.29
C TRP A 33 -17.34 1.80 -21.72
N GLY A 34 -16.21 1.77 -22.44
CA GLY A 34 -15.48 2.96 -22.88
C GLY A 34 -14.46 3.50 -21.87
N ASP A 35 -14.38 2.94 -20.66
CA ASP A 35 -13.32 3.28 -19.73
C ASP A 35 -11.96 2.76 -20.21
N ARG A 36 -10.89 3.42 -19.74
CA ARG A 36 -9.51 3.00 -19.94
C ARG A 36 -8.82 2.82 -18.60
N LEU A 37 -8.07 1.72 -18.47
CA LEU A 37 -7.23 1.49 -17.29
C LEU A 37 -5.95 2.31 -17.42
N SER A 38 -5.71 3.22 -16.49
CA SER A 38 -4.45 3.95 -16.39
C SER A 38 -3.48 3.23 -15.46
N VAL A 39 -2.44 2.60 -16.02
CA VAL A 39 -1.32 2.06 -15.24
C VAL A 39 -0.30 3.16 -15.05
N TRP A 40 -0.11 3.60 -13.81
CA TRP A 40 0.83 4.65 -13.47
C TRP A 40 2.12 4.08 -12.86
N THR A 41 3.27 4.61 -13.29
CA THR A 41 4.57 4.38 -12.63
C THR A 41 5.35 5.67 -12.49
N HIS A 42 6.27 5.75 -11.52
CA HIS A 42 7.08 6.97 -11.34
C HIS A 42 7.92 7.31 -12.59
N LEU A 43 8.60 6.30 -13.16
CA LEU A 43 9.35 6.40 -14.42
C LEU A 43 8.88 5.33 -15.41
N LYS A 44 9.08 5.59 -16.72
CA LYS A 44 8.75 4.62 -17.78
C LYS A 44 9.46 3.27 -17.57
N GLY A 45 10.73 3.32 -17.16
CA GLY A 45 11.54 2.13 -16.90
C GLY A 45 11.04 1.27 -15.74
N ASN A 46 10.30 1.83 -14.78
CA ASN A 46 9.79 1.07 -13.64
C ASN A 46 8.79 0.01 -14.08
N LEU A 47 8.13 0.16 -15.24
CA LEU A 47 7.22 -0.86 -15.77
C LEU A 47 7.92 -2.22 -15.94
N ALA A 48 9.22 -2.22 -16.27
CA ALA A 48 10.01 -3.44 -16.40
C ALA A 48 10.22 -4.19 -15.08
N ASN A 49 9.95 -3.57 -13.93
CA ASN A 49 10.03 -4.22 -12.61
C ASN A 49 8.86 -5.19 -12.37
N SER A 50 7.83 -5.18 -13.21
CA SER A 50 6.73 -6.14 -13.16
C SER A 50 6.41 -6.65 -14.56
N PRO A 51 6.76 -7.92 -14.87
CA PRO A 51 6.39 -8.56 -16.13
C PRO A 51 4.88 -8.53 -16.39
N LEU A 52 4.08 -8.64 -15.32
CA LEU A 52 2.61 -8.59 -15.40
C LEU A 52 2.12 -7.22 -15.90
N LEU A 53 2.61 -6.12 -15.33
CA LEU A 53 2.23 -4.78 -15.77
C LEU A 53 2.77 -4.47 -17.17
N ALA A 54 4.00 -4.89 -17.48
CA ALA A 54 4.58 -4.72 -18.80
C ALA A 54 3.76 -5.46 -19.87
N GLN A 55 3.37 -6.70 -19.58
CA GLN A 55 2.52 -7.50 -20.46
C GLN A 55 1.13 -6.86 -20.64
N LEU A 56 0.51 -6.43 -19.55
CA LEU A 56 -0.80 -5.78 -19.56
C LEU A 56 -0.82 -4.54 -20.46
N VAL A 57 0.16 -3.65 -20.28
CA VAL A 57 0.30 -2.42 -21.09
C VAL A 57 0.57 -2.74 -22.57
N ALA A 58 1.32 -3.80 -22.86
CA ALA A 58 1.68 -4.15 -24.24
C ALA A 58 0.54 -4.84 -25.01
N GLN A 59 -0.35 -5.55 -24.32
CA GLN A 59 -1.35 -6.44 -24.95
C GLN A 59 -2.77 -5.85 -24.98
N SER A 60 -3.04 -4.79 -24.23
CA SER A 60 -4.41 -4.27 -24.07
C SER A 60 -4.56 -2.86 -24.66
N ALA A 61 -5.43 -2.72 -25.67
CA ALA A 61 -5.72 -1.44 -26.31
C ALA A 61 -6.37 -0.41 -25.37
N ASP A 62 -7.04 -0.89 -24.32
CA ASP A 62 -7.75 -0.07 -23.33
C ASP A 62 -6.92 0.20 -22.06
N VAL A 63 -5.62 -0.09 -22.12
CA VAL A 63 -4.67 0.20 -21.04
C VAL A 63 -3.69 1.28 -21.49
N ASP A 64 -3.58 2.34 -20.71
CA ASP A 64 -2.59 3.40 -20.92
C ASP A 64 -1.49 3.35 -19.86
N HIS A 65 -0.24 3.51 -20.29
CA HIS A 65 0.88 3.73 -19.38
C HIS A 65 1.11 5.23 -19.12
N VAL A 66 0.97 5.63 -17.86
CA VAL A 66 1.12 7.00 -17.39
C VAL A 66 2.35 7.11 -16.50
N THR A 67 3.11 8.21 -16.63
CA THR A 67 4.31 8.43 -15.81
C THR A 67 4.31 9.78 -15.11
N ALA A 68 4.99 9.87 -13.95
CA ALA A 68 5.11 11.11 -13.18
C ALA A 68 5.73 12.26 -14.00
N ARG A 69 6.78 11.96 -14.79
CA ARG A 69 7.51 12.95 -15.61
C ARG A 69 6.70 13.50 -16.79
N GLY A 70 5.66 12.81 -17.25
CA GLY A 70 4.80 13.23 -18.36
C GLY A 70 3.61 14.10 -17.96
N GLY A 71 3.65 14.70 -16.76
CA GLY A 71 2.51 15.45 -16.21
C GLY A 71 1.44 14.58 -15.55
N ALA A 72 1.58 13.24 -15.65
CA ALA A 72 0.69 12.24 -15.07
C ALA A 72 -0.79 12.40 -15.48
N PHE A 73 -1.05 12.88 -16.71
CA PHE A 73 -2.40 13.01 -17.26
C PHE A 73 -2.90 11.68 -17.81
N ILE A 74 -4.13 11.32 -17.45
CA ILE A 74 -4.84 10.17 -18.03
C ILE A 74 -5.58 10.59 -19.31
N ARG A 75 -5.66 9.69 -20.30
CA ARG A 75 -6.23 9.98 -21.63
C ARG A 75 -7.74 9.72 -21.72
N GLY A 76 -8.29 8.99 -20.78
CA GLY A 76 -9.71 8.64 -20.72
C GLY A 76 -10.17 8.51 -19.27
N ARG A 77 -11.49 8.51 -19.10
CA ARG A 77 -12.10 8.15 -17.83
C ARG A 77 -11.83 6.67 -17.54
N GLY A 78 -11.67 6.33 -16.27
CA GLY A 78 -11.59 4.94 -15.83
C GLY A 78 -10.77 4.73 -14.56
N PRO A 79 -10.57 3.45 -14.20
CA PRO A 79 -9.78 3.11 -13.03
C PRO A 79 -8.30 3.39 -13.26
N ALA A 80 -7.59 3.69 -12.17
CA ALA A 80 -6.15 3.88 -12.16
C ALA A 80 -5.47 2.87 -11.23
N LEU A 81 -4.40 2.25 -11.73
CA LEU A 81 -3.51 1.39 -10.96
C LEU A 81 -2.16 2.09 -10.82
N MET A 82 -1.85 2.57 -9.62
CA MET A 82 -0.60 3.24 -9.31
C MET A 82 0.42 2.25 -8.74
N ALA A 83 1.40 1.87 -9.55
CA ALA A 83 2.44 0.95 -9.13
C ALA A 83 3.57 1.67 -8.39
N TRP A 84 3.81 1.23 -7.16
CA TRP A 84 4.90 1.70 -6.28
C TRP A 84 4.83 3.19 -5.95
N ALA A 85 3.62 3.76 -5.93
CA ALA A 85 3.42 5.17 -5.62
C ALA A 85 3.63 5.46 -4.13
N ASP A 86 4.18 6.65 -3.85
CA ASP A 86 4.21 7.21 -2.51
C ASP A 86 2.98 8.12 -2.25
N PRO A 87 2.71 8.52 -1.00
CA PRO A 87 1.57 9.39 -0.69
C PRO A 87 1.53 10.72 -1.46
N ASN A 88 2.68 11.28 -1.84
CA ASN A 88 2.77 12.53 -2.57
C ASN A 88 2.44 12.32 -4.05
N ASP A 89 2.93 11.22 -4.63
CA ASP A 89 2.56 10.80 -5.98
C ASP A 89 1.05 10.55 -6.08
N ILE A 90 0.46 9.88 -5.09
CA ILE A 90 -1.00 9.65 -5.02
C ILE A 90 -1.76 10.97 -4.97
N ALA A 91 -1.41 11.88 -4.05
CA ALA A 91 -2.09 13.17 -3.93
C ALA A 91 -1.99 14.01 -5.21
N LYS A 92 -0.80 14.05 -5.84
CA LYS A 92 -0.59 14.77 -7.09
C LYS A 92 -1.40 14.17 -8.24
N PHE A 93 -1.41 12.84 -8.36
CA PHE A 93 -2.14 12.14 -9.41
C PHE A 93 -3.65 12.32 -9.24
N ALA A 94 -4.17 12.09 -8.04
CA ALA A 94 -5.59 12.27 -7.71
C ALA A 94 -6.03 13.72 -7.88
N GLY A 95 -5.23 14.69 -7.42
CA GLY A 95 -5.57 16.12 -7.54
C GLY A 95 -5.62 16.61 -8.99
N ARG A 96 -4.85 16.00 -9.90
CA ARG A 96 -4.85 16.35 -11.33
C ARG A 96 -5.94 15.64 -12.12
N ASN A 97 -6.28 14.41 -11.76
CA ASN A 97 -7.14 13.55 -12.57
C ASN A 97 -8.47 13.18 -11.86
N GLY A 98 -8.79 13.79 -10.72
CA GLY A 98 -9.91 13.36 -9.86
C GLY A 98 -11.27 13.25 -10.56
N ASN A 99 -11.53 14.08 -11.58
CA ASN A 99 -12.78 14.03 -12.35
C ASN A 99 -12.84 12.87 -13.38
N SER A 100 -11.70 12.27 -13.69
CA SER A 100 -11.57 11.21 -14.69
C SER A 100 -11.28 9.85 -14.05
N ILE A 101 -10.84 9.82 -12.78
CA ILE A 101 -10.63 8.58 -12.02
C ILE A 101 -11.98 8.06 -11.53
N THR A 102 -12.29 6.80 -11.85
CA THR A 102 -13.51 6.11 -11.36
C THR A 102 -13.22 5.16 -10.20
N ALA A 103 -11.97 4.73 -10.07
CA ALA A 103 -11.46 3.92 -8.97
C ALA A 103 -9.93 4.01 -8.92
N LEU A 104 -9.31 3.87 -7.75
CA LEU A 104 -7.86 3.97 -7.60
C LEU A 104 -7.29 2.81 -6.79
N CYS A 105 -6.45 1.99 -7.40
CA CYS A 105 -5.69 0.94 -6.74
C CYS A 105 -4.21 1.33 -6.61
N VAL A 106 -3.62 1.15 -5.44
CA VAL A 106 -2.20 1.43 -5.18
C VAL A 106 -1.44 0.14 -4.86
N VAL A 107 -0.39 -0.15 -5.64
CA VAL A 107 0.53 -1.27 -5.35
C VAL A 107 1.66 -0.74 -4.48
N SER A 108 1.75 -1.21 -3.23
CA SER A 108 2.69 -0.71 -2.23
C SER A 108 4.10 -1.28 -2.43
N TRP A 109 5.11 -0.42 -2.66
CA TRP A 109 6.52 -0.82 -2.57
C TRP A 109 7.04 -0.86 -1.13
N ASN A 110 6.48 0.00 -0.27
CA ASN A 110 6.91 0.18 1.11
C ASN A 110 5.71 0.53 1.99
N GLU A 111 5.20 -0.48 2.69
CA GLU A 111 4.04 -0.36 3.57
C GLU A 111 4.26 0.70 4.65
N ARG A 112 5.46 0.77 5.25
CA ARG A 112 5.77 1.78 6.28
C ARG A 112 5.59 3.21 5.79
N LYS A 113 5.98 3.49 4.54
CA LYS A 113 5.80 4.82 3.93
C LYS A 113 4.35 5.09 3.54
N LEU A 114 3.61 4.06 3.15
CA LEU A 114 2.24 4.21 2.67
C LEU A 114 1.19 4.15 3.81
N ARG A 115 1.56 3.63 4.99
CA ARG A 115 0.71 3.54 6.19
C ARG A 115 -0.05 4.80 6.54
N PRO A 116 0.56 6.00 6.60
CA PRO A 116 -0.18 7.22 6.91
C PRO A 116 -1.33 7.48 5.92
N TRP A 117 -1.13 7.16 4.64
CA TRP A 117 -2.17 7.27 3.63
C TRP A 117 -3.24 6.19 3.80
N VAL A 118 -2.87 4.93 4.04
CA VAL A 118 -3.83 3.83 4.29
C VAL A 118 -4.70 4.12 5.52
N SER A 119 -4.10 4.59 6.62
CA SER A 119 -4.82 4.93 7.84
C SER A 119 -5.76 6.13 7.67
N ALA A 120 -5.41 7.11 6.84
CA ALA A 120 -6.23 8.29 6.62
C ALA A 120 -7.33 8.07 5.57
N ALA A 121 -7.03 7.33 4.50
CA ALA A 121 -7.93 7.14 3.36
C ALA A 121 -8.87 5.93 3.55
N GLY A 122 -8.47 4.93 4.34
CA GLY A 122 -9.26 3.71 4.57
C GLY A 122 -9.53 2.87 3.31
N PRO A 123 -8.50 2.52 2.51
CA PRO A 123 -8.70 1.75 1.29
C PRO A 123 -9.10 0.31 1.55
N GLU A 124 -9.76 -0.30 0.55
CA GLU A 124 -9.93 -1.75 0.49
C GLU A 124 -8.55 -2.42 0.45
N LEU A 125 -8.30 -3.34 1.37
CA LEU A 125 -7.05 -4.08 1.43
C LEU A 125 -7.20 -5.35 0.58
N LEU A 126 -6.37 -5.48 -0.46
CA LEU A 126 -6.42 -6.61 -1.39
C LEU A 126 -5.28 -7.59 -1.11
N GLY A 127 -5.57 -8.89 -1.23
CA GLY A 127 -4.57 -9.96 -1.07
C GLY A 127 -4.14 -10.16 0.39
N ASP A 128 -2.84 -10.40 0.60
CA ASP A 128 -2.28 -10.52 1.94
C ASP A 128 -2.30 -9.16 2.67
N THR A 129 -3.02 -9.12 3.79
CA THR A 129 -3.26 -7.90 4.56
C THR A 129 -2.46 -7.83 5.86
N ASP A 130 -1.63 -8.82 6.16
CA ASP A 130 -0.89 -8.90 7.43
C ASP A 130 0.06 -7.70 7.62
N ALA A 131 0.65 -7.26 6.51
CA ALA A 131 1.40 -6.03 6.35
C ALA A 131 0.67 -4.77 6.89
N TRP A 132 -0.64 -4.71 6.74
CA TRP A 132 -1.47 -3.56 7.13
C TRP A 132 -2.04 -3.72 8.54
N ARG A 133 -2.27 -4.96 8.97
CA ARG A 133 -2.78 -5.32 10.31
C ARG A 133 -1.77 -5.12 11.43
N THR A 134 -0.47 -5.15 11.09
CA THR A 134 0.58 -4.98 12.10
C THR A 134 0.54 -3.54 12.61
N THR A 135 -0.12 -3.29 13.74
CA THR A 135 -0.06 -2.01 14.45
C THR A 135 1.39 -1.74 14.83
N THR A 136 1.89 -0.54 14.54
CA THR A 136 3.06 -0.01 15.26
C THR A 136 2.80 -0.27 16.75
N PRO A 137 3.67 -0.99 17.48
CA PRO A 137 3.50 -1.11 18.91
C PRO A 137 3.39 0.31 19.47
N PRO A 138 2.41 0.59 20.35
CA PRO A 138 2.27 1.92 20.92
C PRO A 138 3.62 2.39 21.45
N LEU A 139 4.04 3.60 21.06
CA LEU A 139 5.26 4.25 21.56
C LEU A 139 5.07 4.71 23.00
N ASP A 140 4.60 3.81 23.87
CA ASP A 140 4.34 4.09 25.27
C ASP A 140 4.71 2.87 26.12
N VAL A 141 6.02 2.64 26.26
CA VAL A 141 6.69 2.19 27.50
C VAL A 141 8.22 2.28 27.33
N LEU A 142 8.74 3.50 27.23
CA LEU A 142 10.05 3.84 27.81
C LEU A 142 9.87 4.99 28.80
N GLY A 143 8.78 4.92 29.57
CA GLY A 143 8.57 5.70 30.78
C GLY A 143 8.99 4.87 31.98
N HIS A 144 10.25 5.02 32.37
CA HIS A 144 10.69 5.08 33.77
C HIS A 144 10.10 4.03 34.74
N ASP A 145 10.74 2.85 34.85
CA ASP A 145 10.71 2.09 36.12
C ASP A 145 12.13 1.75 36.57
N VAL A 146 12.61 2.59 37.49
CA VAL A 146 13.79 2.34 38.33
C VAL A 146 13.42 1.30 39.38
N GLY A 147 13.38 0.04 38.98
CA GLY A 147 13.24 -1.10 39.87
C GLY A 147 14.53 -1.39 40.63
N TYR A 148 14.59 -0.93 41.88
CA TYR A 148 15.68 -1.15 42.84
C TYR A 148 15.99 -2.65 43.00
N ARG A 149 17.16 -3.08 42.52
CA ARG A 149 17.70 -4.43 42.69
C ARG A 149 18.12 -4.63 44.15
N ARG A 150 17.24 -5.16 44.99
CA ARG A 150 17.59 -5.67 46.33
C ARG A 150 18.30 -7.02 46.17
N LEU A 151 19.63 -7.01 46.23
CA LEU A 151 20.48 -8.19 46.41
C LEU A 151 20.77 -8.41 47.90
N VAL A 152 20.11 -9.39 48.50
CA VAL A 152 20.57 -10.20 49.65
C VAL A 152 19.59 -11.38 49.69
N GLY A 153 19.95 -12.62 49.39
CA GLY A 153 21.03 -13.38 50.01
C GLY A 153 20.37 -14.47 50.85
N GLY A 154 20.04 -15.61 50.25
CA GLY A 154 19.41 -16.75 50.92
C GLY A 154 19.70 -18.03 50.16
N SER A 155 20.79 -18.71 50.54
CA SER A 155 21.18 -20.02 50.00
C SER A 155 20.12 -21.10 50.21
N PRO A 156 20.06 -22.11 49.34
CA PRO A 156 19.20 -23.27 49.49
C PRO A 156 19.84 -24.27 50.47
N SER A 157 19.06 -24.82 51.40
CA SER A 157 19.45 -26.03 52.12
C SER A 157 18.41 -27.11 51.91
N SER A 158 18.75 -27.96 50.96
CA SER A 158 18.26 -29.29 50.70
C SER A 158 18.32 -30.16 51.96
N ALA A 159 17.15 -30.59 52.45
CA ALA A 159 17.05 -31.72 53.38
C ALA A 159 17.04 -33.03 52.57
N LEU A 160 18.20 -33.69 52.53
CA LEU A 160 18.38 -35.05 52.04
C LEU A 160 18.03 -36.04 53.15
N TRP A 161 17.11 -36.95 52.83
CA TRP A 161 16.86 -38.20 53.55
C TRP A 161 17.95 -39.25 53.23
N ARG A 162 18.44 -39.93 54.27
CA ARG A 162 19.14 -41.24 54.39
C ARG A 162 20.06 -41.13 55.62
N ARG A 163 20.03 -41.96 56.67
CA ARG A 163 19.54 -43.32 56.92
C ARG A 163 19.02 -43.38 58.35
#